data_AF-A0A2V8K983-F1
#
_entry.id   AF-A0A2V8K983-F1
#
_cell.length_a   1.000
_cell.length_b   1.000
_cell.length_c   1.000
_cell.angle_alpha   90.00
_cell.angle_beta   90.00
_cell.angle_gamma   90.00
#
_symmetry.space_group_name_H-M   'P 1'
#
loop_
_entity.id
_entity.type
_entity.pdbx_description
1 polymer ?
#
loop_
_entity_poly.entity_id
_entity_poly.type
_entity_poly.pdbx_seq_one_letter_code
_entity_poly.pdbx_strand_id
1 'polypeptide(L)' 'MRTNWFEDFFHGLALEFWRNAITPQETEQDVNFLETELGLVKGSRVLDIPCGNGRHSLEFAKRGYA' A
#
# COMPACT_ATOMS: atom_id res chain seq x y z
N MET A 1 -9.03 -23.67 -12.72
CA MET A 1 -8.49 -22.32 -12.46
C MET A 1 -6.99 -22.37 -12.75
N ARG A 2 -6.41 -21.39 -13.44
CA ARG A 2 -4.94 -21.36 -13.63
C ARG A 2 -4.26 -21.16 -12.27
N THR A 3 -3.15 -21.85 -12.03
CA THR A 3 -2.37 -21.74 -10.77
C THR A 3 -1.63 -20.41 -10.65
N ASN A 4 -1.31 -19.77 -11.78
CA ASN A 4 -0.52 -18.52 -11.84
C ASN A 4 -1.40 -17.29 -12.10
N TRP A 5 -2.62 -17.28 -11.57
CA TRP A 5 -3.58 -16.19 -11.80
C TRP A 5 -3.04 -14.81 -11.41
N PHE A 6 -2.12 -14.74 -10.43
CA PHE A 6 -1.56 -13.49 -9.90
C PHE A 6 -0.64 -12.77 -10.89
N GLU A 7 -0.10 -13.47 -11.90
CA GLU A 7 0.77 -12.87 -12.93
C GLU A 7 0.01 -11.83 -13.76
N ASP A 8 -1.24 -12.12 -14.12
CA ASP A 8 -2.03 -11.27 -15.00
C ASP A 8 -3.08 -10.42 -14.27
N PHE A 9 -3.45 -10.80 -13.03
CA PHE A 9 -4.54 -10.15 -12.30
C PHE A 9 -4.29 -8.66 -12.01
N PHE A 10 -3.04 -8.28 -11.73
CA PHE A 10 -2.67 -6.89 -11.41
C PHE A 10 -2.29 -6.08 -12.66
N HIS A 11 -2.94 -6.35 -13.80
CA HIS A 11 -2.76 -5.62 -15.05
C HIS A 11 -4.07 -5.04 -15.57
N GLY A 12 -3.97 -4.07 -16.47
CA GLY A 12 -5.11 -3.48 -17.18
C GLY A 12 -6.19 -2.92 -16.26
N LEU A 13 -7.46 -3.18 -16.61
CA LEU A 13 -8.62 -2.62 -15.93
C LEU A 13 -8.70 -2.98 -14.44
N ALA A 14 -8.25 -4.18 -14.05
CA ALA A 14 -8.24 -4.58 -12.64
C ALA A 14 -7.28 -3.70 -11.82
N LEU A 15 -6.09 -3.44 -12.35
CA LEU A 15 -5.12 -2.53 -11.70
C LEU A 15 -5.64 -1.09 -11.66
N GLU A 16 -6.21 -0.61 -12.77
CA GLU A 16 -6.75 0.75 -12.85
C GLU A 16 -7.91 0.96 -11.88
N PHE A 17 -8.81 -0.02 -11.79
CA PHE A 17 -9.90 -0.02 -10.80
C PHE A 17 -9.35 0.11 -9.38
N TRP A 18 -8.41 -0.74 -8.98
CA TRP A 18 -7.85 -0.71 -7.63
C TRP A 18 -7.06 0.57 -7.32
N ARG A 19 -6.39 1.16 -8.32
CA ARG A 19 -5.71 2.46 -8.17
C ARG A 19 -6.67 3.61 -7.90
N ASN A 20 -7.88 3.55 -8.47
CA ASN A 20 -8.90 4.60 -8.32
C ASN A 20 -9.93 4.31 -7.23
N ALA A 21 -9.95 3.09 -6.68
CA ALA A 21 -10.93 2.68 -5.68
C ALA A 21 -10.75 3.37 -4.32
N ILE A 22 -9.52 3.82 -4.00
CA ILE A 22 -9.17 4.45 -2.74
C ILE A 22 -8.54 5.81 -3.03
N THR A 23 -9.01 6.84 -2.33
CA THR A 23 -8.46 8.20 -2.47
C THR A 23 -7.09 8.34 -1.78
N PRO A 24 -6.28 9.34 -2.18
CA PRO A 24 -5.05 9.66 -1.45
C PRO A 24 -5.30 9.97 0.03
N GLN A 25 -6.39 10.67 0.35
CA GLN A 25 -6.75 11.07 1.72
C GLN A 25 -7.06 9.86 2.61
N GLU A 26 -7.78 8.87 2.08
CA GLU A 26 -8.02 7.62 2.81
C GLU A 26 -6.71 6.86 3.05
N THR A 27 -5.78 6.87 2.08
CA THR A 27 -4.46 6.27 2.27
C THR A 27 -3.63 7.00 3.34
N GLU A 28 -3.68 8.33 3.37
CA GLU A 28 -3.02 9.11 4.43
C GLU A 28 -3.60 8.80 5.82
N GLN A 29 -4.93 8.64 5.92
CA GLN A 29 -5.62 8.27 7.15
C GLN A 29 -5.24 6.87 7.63
N ASP A 30 -5.20 5.89 6.72
CA ASP A 30 -4.74 4.53 7.03
C ASP A 30 -3.31 4.54 7.58
N VAL A 31 -2.39 5.27 6.94
CA VAL A 31 -0.98 5.34 7.39
C VAL A 31 -0.87 6.06 8.74
N ASN A 32 -1.63 7.13 8.98
CA ASN A 32 -1.67 7.80 10.29
C ASN A 32 -2.10 6.83 11.41
N PHE A 33 -3.14 6.03 11.14
CA PHE A 33 -3.61 5.01 12.07
C PHE A 33 -2.51 3.98 12.35
N LEU A 34 -1.89 3.43 11.30
CA LEU A 34 -0.83 2.44 11.43
C LEU A 34 0.41 2.98 12.16
N GLU A 35 0.86 4.20 11.86
CA GLU A 35 1.96 4.84 12.60
C GLU A 35 1.68 4.91 14.09
N THR A 36 0.45 5.29 14.46
CA THR A 36 0.04 5.44 15.85
C THR A 36 -0.03 4.09 16.56
N GLU A 37 -0.77 3.15 15.99
CA GLU A 37 -1.03 1.85 16.64
C GLU A 37 0.21 0.96 16.71
N LEU A 38 1.11 1.07 15.73
CA LEU A 38 2.37 0.32 15.72
C LEU A 38 3.50 1.06 16.46
N GLY A 39 3.25 2.28 16.94
CA GLY A 39 4.25 3.11 17.62
C GLY A 39 5.48 3.38 16.76
N LEU A 40 5.29 3.60 15.46
CA LEU A 40 6.39 3.79 14.52
C LEU A 40 7.15 5.08 14.85
N VAL A 41 8.46 4.96 15.02
CA VAL A 41 9.36 6.11 15.14
C VAL A 41 10.01 6.40 13.79
N LYS A 42 10.24 7.67 13.50
CA LYS A 42 10.90 8.09 12.25
C LYS A 42 12.19 7.30 12.01
N GLY A 43 12.35 6.75 10.80
CA GLY A 43 13.48 5.90 10.42
C GLY A 43 13.29 4.40 10.75
N SER A 44 12.12 4.01 11.27
CA SER A 44 11.74 2.60 11.34
C SER A 44 11.74 1.94 9.97
N ARG A 45 12.01 0.64 9.93
CA ARG A 45 11.86 -0.17 8.72
C ARG A 45 10.50 -0.85 8.69
N VAL A 46 9.75 -0.68 7.62
CA VAL A 46 8.37 -1.15 7.47
C VAL A 46 8.29 -2.15 6.31
N LEU A 47 7.74 -3.32 6.59
CA LEU A 47 7.46 -4.34 5.57
C LEU A 47 5.95 -4.39 5.29
N ASP A 48 5.55 -3.94 4.11
CA ASP A 48 4.17 -3.95 3.62
C ASP A 48 3.96 -5.16 2.69
N ILE A 49 3.30 -6.21 3.16
CA ILE A 49 3.01 -7.42 2.39
C ILE A 49 1.57 -7.92 2.65
N PRO A 50 0.77 -8.20 1.60
CA PRO A 50 1.03 -7.90 0.18
C PRO A 50 0.77 -6.42 -0.13
N CYS A 51 1.76 -5.70 -0.67
CA CYS A 51 1.65 -4.24 -0.90
C CYS A 51 0.77 -3.83 -2.09
N GLY A 52 0.39 -4.76 -2.96
CA GLY A 52 -0.43 -4.47 -4.15
C GLY A 52 0.21 -3.40 -5.05
N ASN A 53 -0.53 -2.32 -5.32
CA ASN A 53 -0.02 -1.17 -6.09
C ASN A 53 0.87 -0.21 -5.26
N GLY A 54 1.13 -0.53 -3.99
CA GLY A 54 2.03 0.20 -3.11
C GLY A 54 1.43 1.44 -2.45
N ARG A 55 0.09 1.55 -2.33
CA ARG A 55 -0.53 2.78 -1.79
C ARG A 55 0.01 3.17 -0.41
N HIS A 56 0.15 2.19 0.50
CA HIS A 56 0.73 2.43 1.83
C HIS A 56 2.24 2.52 1.78
N SER A 57 2.91 1.58 1.11
CA SER A 57 4.38 1.61 0.90
C SER A 57 4.89 2.98 0.45
N LEU A 58 4.25 3.58 -0.56
CA LEU A 58 4.64 4.90 -1.08
C LEU A 58 4.40 6.02 -0.06
N GLU A 59 3.30 5.95 0.68
CA GLU A 59 2.97 6.94 1.71
C GLU A 59 3.91 6.85 2.92
N PHE A 60 4.27 5.65 3.37
CA PHE A 60 5.33 5.43 4.34
C PHE A 60 6.68 5.97 3.85
N ALA A 61 7.05 5.71 2.59
CA ALA A 61 8.29 6.21 2.02
C ALA A 61 8.35 7.76 2.00
N LYS A 62 7.25 8.44 1.66
CA LYS A 62 7.16 9.92 1.74
C LYS A 62 7.40 10.47 3.15
N ARG A 63 7.02 9.71 4.18
CA ARG A 63 7.20 10.08 5.60
C ARG A 63 8.60 9.74 6.14
N GLY A 64 9.45 9.11 5.31
CA GLY A 64 10.83 8.79 5.65
C GLY A 64 11.02 7.44 6.33
N TYR A 65 10.05 6.53 6.17
CA TYR A 65 10.21 5.11 6.52
C TYR A 65 10.90 4.36 5.38
N ALA A 66 11.63 3.30 5.74
CA ALA A 66 12.41 2.47 4.80
C ALA A 66 11.91 1.03 4.72
#